data_AF-A0A7R9UQX2-F1
#
_entry.id   AF-A0A7R9UQX2-F1
#
_cell.length_a   1.000
_cell.length_b   1.000
_cell.length_c   1.000
_cell.angle_alpha   90.00
_cell.angle_beta   90.00
_cell.angle_gamma   90.00
#
_symmetry.space_group_name_H-M   'P 1'
#
loop_
_entity.id
_entity.type
_entity.pdbx_description
1 polymer ?
#
loop_
_entity_poly.entity_id
_entity_poly.type
_entity_poly.pdbx_seq_one_letter_code
_entity_poly.pdbx_strand_id
1 'polypeptide(L)'
;TSATQTQFRALDAWIDEHSWALCQLLAPDDEILFGEWLYAMHSIKYTRLPGYFIAFDIFSKRTNSFASRAHFRERMAELPIPIVRTLAERPFGSAAELLALLDERSAFADGFVEGA
;
A
#
# COMPACT_ATOMS: atom_id res chain seq x y z
N THR A 1 19.94 -9.28 -0.24
CA THR A 1 19.17 -9.47 1.01
C THR A 1 19.04 -8.13 1.70
N SER A 2 18.06 -7.92 2.59
CA SER A 2 17.91 -6.66 3.36
C SER A 2 19.25 -6.19 3.99
N ALA A 3 20.13 -7.15 4.29
CA ALA A 3 21.49 -6.96 4.78
C ALA A 3 22.42 -6.03 3.96
N THR A 4 22.17 -5.78 2.66
CA THR A 4 23.10 -4.98 1.82
C THR A 4 22.67 -3.53 1.60
N GLN A 5 21.47 -3.12 2.05
CA GLN A 5 21.01 -1.73 1.95
C GLN A 5 20.32 -1.30 3.25
N THR A 6 20.85 -0.26 3.89
CA THR A 6 20.39 0.24 5.21
C THR A 6 18.88 0.54 5.26
N GLN A 7 18.28 0.91 4.13
CA GLN A 7 16.85 1.20 4.00
C GLN A 7 15.94 -0.03 4.23
N PHE A 8 16.46 -1.24 4.04
CA PHE A 8 15.72 -2.49 4.23
C PHE A 8 16.03 -3.18 5.56
N ARG A 9 16.91 -2.63 6.41
CA ARG A 9 17.30 -3.29 7.67
C ARG A 9 16.12 -3.62 8.59
N ALA A 10 15.07 -2.80 8.54
CA ALA A 10 13.88 -2.96 9.36
C ALA A 10 12.79 -3.80 8.67
N LEU A 11 12.99 -4.15 7.39
CA LEU A 11 12.05 -4.95 6.62
C LEU A 11 11.99 -6.38 7.17
N ASP A 12 13.14 -6.98 7.52
CA ASP A 12 13.15 -8.35 8.07
C ASP A 12 12.38 -8.41 9.40
N ALA A 13 12.59 -7.44 10.30
CA ALA A 13 11.83 -7.34 11.55
C ALA A 13 10.33 -7.10 11.33
N TRP A 14 9.97 -6.28 10.33
CA TRP A 14 8.56 -6.07 9.97
C TRP A 14 7.93 -7.33 9.40
N ILE A 15 8.65 -8.08 8.55
CA ILE A 15 8.20 -9.37 8.00
C ILE A 15 7.97 -10.36 9.14
N ASP A 16 8.91 -10.44 10.10
CA ASP A 16 8.77 -11.34 11.25
C ASP A 16 7.54 -10.99 12.10
N GLU A 17 7.34 -9.70 12.39
CA GLU A 17 6.18 -9.19 13.13
C GLU A 17 4.84 -9.46 12.41
N HIS A 18 4.81 -9.34 11.09
CA HIS A 18 3.59 -9.50 10.27
C HIS A 18 3.48 -10.88 9.61
N SER A 19 4.38 -11.81 9.95
CA SER A 19 4.51 -13.12 9.31
C SER A 19 3.20 -13.92 9.32
N TRP A 20 2.50 -13.92 10.46
CA TRP A 20 1.19 -14.56 10.58
C TRP A 20 0.17 -13.98 9.59
N ALA A 21 0.08 -12.65 9.48
CA ALA A 21 -0.84 -11.98 8.58
C ALA A 21 -0.48 -12.26 7.11
N LEU A 22 0.80 -12.26 6.78
CA LEU A 22 1.30 -12.57 5.44
C LEU A 22 1.01 -14.03 5.05
N CYS A 23 1.20 -14.99 5.96
CA CYS A 23 0.88 -16.39 5.72
C CYS A 23 -0.62 -16.64 5.57
N GLN A 24 -1.46 -15.93 6.33
CA GLN A 24 -2.92 -16.00 6.19
C GLN A 24 -3.39 -15.36 4.88
N LEU A 25 -2.70 -14.31 4.44
CA LEU A 25 -3.06 -13.57 3.23
C LEU A 25 -2.63 -14.32 1.97
N LEU A 26 -1.36 -14.70 1.84
CA LEU A 26 -0.78 -15.05 0.54
C LEU A 26 -0.77 -16.56 0.31
N ALA A 27 -1.26 -16.98 -0.86
CA ALA A 27 -0.99 -18.30 -1.39
C ALA A 27 0.52 -18.44 -1.71
N PRO A 28 1.25 -19.34 -1.04
CA PRO A 28 2.68 -19.54 -1.28
C PRO A 28 2.97 -19.81 -2.75
N ASP A 29 4.04 -19.21 -3.26
CA ASP A 29 4.48 -19.36 -4.66
C ASP A 29 3.48 -18.93 -5.74
N ASP A 30 2.34 -18.33 -5.41
CA ASP A 30 1.36 -17.78 -6.38
C ASP A 30 1.18 -16.27 -6.20
N GLU A 31 0.89 -15.82 -4.98
CA GLU A 31 0.49 -14.45 -4.72
C GLU A 31 1.66 -13.55 -4.27
N ILE A 32 1.61 -12.28 -4.70
CA ILE A 32 2.57 -11.23 -4.32
C ILE A 32 1.78 -10.05 -3.76
N LEU A 33 2.10 -9.63 -2.53
CA LEU A 33 1.59 -8.38 -1.95
C LEU A 33 2.43 -7.19 -2.40
N PHE A 34 1.81 -6.19 -3.01
CA PHE A 34 2.44 -4.93 -3.39
C PHE A 34 2.11 -3.84 -2.37
N GLY A 35 3.11 -3.02 -2.04
CA GLY A 35 2.97 -1.90 -1.13
C GLY A 35 4.19 -0.99 -1.13
N GLU A 36 4.04 0.15 -0.48
CA GLU A 36 5.10 1.16 -0.34
C GLU A 36 5.80 1.00 1.01
N TRP A 37 7.14 0.99 1.00
CA TRP A 37 7.98 0.90 2.21
C TRP A 37 8.47 2.30 2.62
N LEU A 38 7.86 2.84 3.68
CA LEU A 38 7.96 4.23 4.11
C LEU A 38 8.94 4.43 5.29
N TYR A 39 9.86 3.49 5.49
CA TYR A 39 10.87 3.56 6.56
C TYR A 39 11.88 4.70 6.37
N ALA A 40 12.20 5.05 5.13
CA ALA A 40 13.03 6.20 4.80
C ALA A 40 12.15 7.34 4.27
N MET A 41 12.28 8.53 4.84
CA MET A 41 11.58 9.71 4.34
C MET A 41 12.21 10.15 3.02
N HIS A 42 11.50 9.99 1.90
CA HIS A 42 12.04 10.26 0.57
C HIS A 42 11.91 11.74 0.16
N SER A 43 10.72 12.36 0.27
CA SER A 43 10.51 13.74 -0.22
C SER A 43 9.52 14.58 0.59
N ILE A 44 8.57 13.96 1.30
CA ILE A 44 7.58 14.64 2.13
C ILE A 44 7.66 14.11 3.57
N LYS A 45 7.54 15.00 4.56
CA LYS A 45 7.43 14.60 5.97
C LYS A 45 6.07 13.94 6.20
N TYR A 46 6.09 12.65 6.50
CA TYR A 46 4.89 11.97 6.97
C TYR A 46 4.69 12.22 8.45
N THR A 47 3.55 12.81 8.81
CA THR A 47 3.21 13.11 10.22
C THR A 47 2.22 12.11 10.82
N ARG A 48 1.60 11.26 9.98
CA ARG A 48 0.51 10.35 10.39
C ARG A 48 0.57 8.97 9.72
N LEU A 49 1.76 8.39 9.54
CA LEU A 49 1.84 7.05 8.95
C LEU A 49 1.21 6.00 9.88
N PRO A 50 0.32 5.14 9.37
CA PRO A 50 -0.25 4.03 10.14
C PRO A 50 0.74 2.87 10.32
N GLY A 51 1.85 2.86 9.57
CA GLY A 51 2.90 1.86 9.62
C GLY A 51 3.99 2.13 8.58
N TYR A 52 5.08 1.36 8.63
CA TYR A 52 6.18 1.47 7.67
C TYR A 52 5.89 0.82 6.31
N PHE A 53 4.85 -0.01 6.22
CA PHE A 53 4.40 -0.60 4.97
C PHE A 53 2.93 -0.28 4.75
N ILE A 54 2.59 0.20 3.56
CA ILE A 54 1.20 0.44 3.14
C ILE A 54 0.93 -0.37 1.89
N ALA A 55 0.06 -1.36 1.99
CA ALA A 55 -0.31 -2.24 0.89
C ALA A 55 -1.30 -1.57 -0.07
N PHE A 56 -1.16 -1.84 -1.37
CA PHE A 56 -2.07 -1.31 -2.40
C PHE A 56 -2.59 -2.32 -3.41
N ASP A 57 -1.96 -3.47 -3.58
CA ASP A 57 -2.46 -4.50 -4.51
C ASP A 57 -1.99 -5.91 -4.17
N ILE A 58 -2.64 -6.91 -4.76
CA ILE A 58 -2.24 -8.32 -4.74
C ILE A 58 -2.23 -8.84 -6.18
N PHE A 59 -1.12 -9.44 -6.59
CA PHE A 59 -0.98 -10.07 -7.90
C PHE A 59 -0.96 -11.59 -7.76
N SER A 60 -1.73 -12.29 -8.59
CA SER A 60 -1.61 -13.75 -8.73
C SER A 60 -0.80 -14.08 -9.97
N LYS A 61 0.27 -14.86 -9.80
CA LYS A 61 1.09 -15.39 -10.89
C LYS A 61 0.35 -16.43 -11.72
N ARG A 62 -0.56 -17.20 -11.10
CA ARG A 62 -1.36 -18.23 -11.76
C ARG A 62 -2.36 -17.65 -12.75
N THR A 63 -3.04 -16.56 -12.40
CA THR A 63 -3.97 -15.87 -13.31
C THR A 63 -3.33 -14.72 -14.08
N ASN A 64 -2.08 -14.37 -13.75
CA ASN A 64 -1.33 -13.26 -14.32
C ASN A 64 -2.11 -11.94 -14.26
N SER A 65 -2.73 -11.66 -13.11
CA SER A 65 -3.63 -10.54 -12.93
C SER A 65 -3.61 -9.98 -11.50
N PHE A 66 -3.95 -8.70 -11.38
CA PHE A 66 -4.19 -8.05 -10.08
C PHE A 66 -5.60 -8.36 -9.56
N ALA A 67 -5.75 -8.35 -8.24
CA ALA A 67 -7.04 -8.46 -7.58
C ALA A 67 -7.90 -7.23 -7.90
N SER A 68 -9.22 -7.42 -8.03
CA SER A 68 -10.13 -6.27 -8.08
C SER A 68 -10.02 -5.46 -6.78
N ARG A 69 -10.29 -4.15 -6.85
CA ARG A 69 -10.16 -3.30 -5.67
C ARG A 69 -11.06 -3.76 -4.52
N ALA A 70 -12.28 -4.23 -4.82
CA ALA A 70 -13.18 -4.83 -3.83
C ALA A 70 -12.59 -6.10 -3.20
N HIS A 71 -12.09 -7.04 -4.02
CA HIS A 71 -11.50 -8.28 -3.50
C HIS A 71 -10.24 -8.02 -2.67
N PHE A 72 -9.38 -7.09 -3.08
CA PHE A 72 -8.21 -6.70 -2.29
C PHE A 72 -8.64 -6.08 -0.94
N ARG A 73 -9.71 -5.27 -0.88
CA ARG A 73 -10.22 -4.74 0.41
C ARG A 73 -10.72 -5.85 1.31
N GLU A 74 -11.51 -6.77 0.76
CA GLU A 74 -12.06 -7.91 1.49
C GLU A 74 -10.96 -8.77 2.12
N ARG A 75 -9.93 -9.13 1.34
CA ARG A 75 -8.78 -9.93 1.80
C ARG A 75 -7.96 -9.24 2.90
N MET A 76 -7.92 -7.90 2.89
CA MET A 76 -7.12 -7.12 3.84
C MET A 76 -7.88 -6.66 5.09
N ALA A 77 -9.22 -6.78 5.13
CA ALA A 77 -10.06 -6.12 6.13
C ALA A 77 -9.72 -6.50 7.57
N GLU A 78 -9.34 -7.75 7.81
CA GLU A 78 -9.06 -8.29 9.15
C GLU A 78 -7.56 -8.43 9.45
N LEU A 79 -6.70 -7.89 8.58
CA LEU A 79 -5.26 -8.00 8.74
C LEU A 79 -4.67 -6.71 9.33
N PRO A 80 -3.68 -6.81 10.24
CA PRO A 80 -3.01 -5.66 10.83
C PRO A 80 -1.99 -5.01 9.86
N ILE A 81 -2.29 -4.97 8.56
CA ILE A 81 -1.46 -4.36 7.53
C ILE A 81 -2.23 -3.17 6.93
N PRO A 82 -1.77 -1.93 7.11
CA PRO A 82 -2.44 -0.76 6.55
C PRO A 82 -2.53 -0.85 5.01
N ILE A 83 -3.66 -0.40 4.47
CA ILE A 83 -3.85 -0.26 3.01
C ILE A 83 -3.94 1.20 2.59
N VAL A 84 -3.63 1.47 1.32
CA VAL A 84 -3.84 2.80 0.74
C VAL A 84 -5.30 3.24 0.82
N ARG A 85 -5.51 4.54 1.02
CA ARG A 85 -6.84 5.14 1.08
C ARG A 85 -7.41 5.33 -0.31
N THR A 86 -8.63 4.86 -0.53
CA THR A 86 -9.43 5.23 -1.71
C THR A 86 -9.89 6.68 -1.60
N LEU A 87 -9.58 7.50 -2.60
CA LEU A 87 -10.04 8.90 -2.66
C LEU A 87 -11.49 9.00 -3.15
N ALA A 88 -11.84 8.24 -4.19
CA ALA A 88 -13.18 8.22 -4.76
C ALA A 88 -13.45 6.89 -5.49
N GLU A 89 -14.73 6.47 -5.47
CA GLU A 89 -15.22 5.28 -6.18
C GLU A 89 -16.52 5.65 -6.90
N ARG A 90 -16.38 6.22 -8.10
CA ARG A 90 -17.48 6.70 -8.94
C ARG A 90 -17.03 6.83 -10.40
N PRO A 91 -17.96 6.91 -11.36
CA PRO A 91 -17.65 7.40 -12.69
C PRO A 91 -17.13 8.85 -12.65
N PHE A 92 -16.18 9.16 -13.51
CA PHE A 92 -15.68 10.52 -13.73
C PHE A 92 -16.12 11.00 -15.11
N GLY A 93 -16.71 12.19 -15.17
CA GLY A 93 -17.21 12.76 -16.42
C GLY A 93 -16.13 13.43 -17.28
N SER A 94 -14.97 13.75 -16.68
CA SER A 94 -13.88 14.42 -17.37
C SER A 94 -12.52 14.22 -16.67
N ALA A 95 -11.43 14.46 -17.41
CA ALA A 95 -10.08 14.48 -16.82
C ALA A 95 -9.92 15.57 -15.76
N ALA A 96 -10.63 16.69 -15.88
CA ALA A 96 -10.61 17.76 -14.88
C ALA A 96 -11.14 17.28 -13.51
N GLU A 97 -12.15 16.41 -13.50
CA GLU A 97 -12.64 15.81 -12.25
C GLU A 97 -11.62 14.87 -11.58
N LEU A 98 -10.76 14.23 -12.37
CA LEU A 98 -9.65 13.41 -11.84
C LEU A 98 -8.54 14.29 -11.28
N LEU A 99 -8.15 15.34 -12.02
CA LEU A 99 -7.11 16.27 -11.59
C LEU A 99 -7.51 17.06 -10.34
N ALA A 100 -8.81 17.34 -10.16
CA ALA A 100 -9.31 17.96 -8.92
C ALA A 100 -9.07 17.09 -7.67
N LEU A 101 -8.87 15.77 -7.80
CA LEU A 101 -8.50 14.91 -6.67
C LEU A 101 -7.09 15.17 -6.17
N LEU A 102 -6.23 15.81 -6.97
CA LEU A 102 -4.86 16.13 -6.58
C LEU A 102 -4.80 17.27 -5.55
N ASP A 103 -5.86 18.10 -5.50
CA ASP A 103 -6.03 19.17 -4.53
C ASP A 103 -6.62 18.68 -3.19
N GLU A 104 -6.87 17.37 -3.04
CA GLU A 104 -7.32 16.76 -1.78
C GLU A 104 -6.19 16.73 -0.74
N ARG A 105 -6.54 16.88 0.55
CA ARG A 105 -5.55 16.77 1.63
C ARG A 105 -5.09 15.33 1.78
N SER A 106 -3.78 15.14 1.93
CA SER A 106 -3.18 13.83 2.18
C SER A 106 -3.65 13.25 3.51
N ALA A 107 -3.98 11.96 3.50
CA ALA A 107 -4.23 11.21 4.72
C ALA A 107 -2.94 11.00 5.55
N PHE A 108 -1.78 11.03 4.90
CA PHE A 108 -0.49 10.59 5.46
C PHE A 108 0.45 11.74 5.86
N ALA A 109 0.17 12.98 5.43
CA ALA A 109 1.00 14.16 5.67
C ALA A 109 0.20 15.44 5.85
N ASP A 110 0.80 16.47 6.47
CA ASP A 110 0.27 17.83 6.51
C ASP A 110 0.51 18.54 5.17
N GLY A 111 -0.26 18.14 4.15
CA GLY A 111 -0.13 18.64 2.77
C GLY A 111 -1.19 18.05 1.83
N PHE A 112 -1.05 18.30 0.53
CA PHE A 112 -1.86 17.68 -0.53
C PHE A 112 -1.36 16.26 -0.84
N VAL A 113 -2.15 15.48 -1.58
CA VAL A 113 -1.71 14.18 -2.10
C VAL A 113 -0.50 14.36 -3.03
N GLU A 114 0.43 13.41 -3.02
CA GLU A 114 1.72 13.54 -3.75
C GLU A 114 1.57 13.38 -5.27
N GLY A 115 0.54 12.67 -5.73
CA GLY A 115 0.34 12.41 -7.16
C GLY A 115 0.07 13.71 -7.93
N ALA A 116 1.09 14.23 -8.60
CA ALA A 116 1.03 15.28 -9.60
C ALA A 116 1.64 14.78 -10.92
#